data_AF-A0A3M1S8T9-F1
#
_entry.id   AF-A0A3M1S8T9-F1
#
_cell.length_a   1.000
_cell.length_b   1.000
_cell.length_c   1.000
_cell.angle_alpha   90.00
_cell.angle_beta   90.00
_cell.angle_gamma   90.00
#
_symmetry.space_group_name_H-M   'P 1'
#
loop_
_entity.id
_entity.type
_entity.pdbx_description
1 polymer ?
#
loop_
_entity_poly.entity_id
_entity_poly.type
_entity_poly.pdbx_seq_one_letter_code
_entity_poly.pdbx_strand_id
1 'polypeptide(L)' 'MADSSRASPKKVPRWTAIIDRDACTGCEACVAVCPVDCIVKCYPPGDRSGLMSWCEIDTDRC' A
#
# COMPACT_ATOMS: atom_id res chain seq x y z
N MET A 1 -1.72 26.78 5.53
CA MET A 1 -1.80 25.48 4.85
C MET A 1 -2.39 24.52 5.87
N ALA A 2 -3.68 24.15 5.72
CA ALA A 2 -4.48 23.37 6.68
C ALA A 2 -3.78 22.06 7.07
N ASP A 3 -3.45 21.84 8.34
CA ASP A 3 -4.25 21.21 9.42
C ASP A 3 -4.90 19.86 9.09
N SER A 4 -4.63 18.91 9.99
CA SER A 4 -5.38 17.67 10.24
C SER A 4 -5.39 16.60 9.16
N SER A 5 -4.52 15.60 9.34
CA SER A 5 -4.93 14.22 9.15
C SER A 5 -4.30 13.36 10.24
N ARG A 6 -5.09 13.18 11.29
CA ARG A 6 -4.85 12.37 12.49
C ARG A 6 -4.48 10.94 12.07
N ALA A 7 -3.19 10.65 11.87
CA ALA A 7 -2.71 9.29 11.69
C ALA A 7 -2.79 8.59 13.05
N SER A 8 -3.82 7.76 13.21
CA SER A 8 -4.01 6.89 14.38
C SER A 8 -2.69 6.18 14.73
N PRO A 9 -2.35 5.98 16.02
CA PRO A 9 -1.12 5.31 16.43
C PRO A 9 -1.16 3.87 15.92
N LYS A 10 -0.42 3.62 14.84
CA LYS A 10 -0.36 2.32 14.18
C LYS A 10 0.45 1.38 15.06
N LYS A 11 -0.14 0.22 15.33
CA LYS A 11 0.50 -0.86 16.07
C LYS A 11 1.71 -1.29 15.26
N VAL A 12 2.91 -0.93 15.70
CA VAL A 12 4.17 -1.33 15.03
C VAL A 12 4.16 -2.84 14.86
N PRO A 13 4.02 -3.35 13.61
CA PRO A 13 3.99 -4.78 13.39
C PRO A 13 5.38 -5.33 13.66
N ARG A 14 5.46 -6.48 14.33
CA ARG A 14 6.73 -7.19 14.55
C ARG A 14 7.33 -7.79 13.26
N TRP A 15 6.69 -7.56 12.10
CA TRP A 15 7.07 -8.09 10.79
C TRP A 15 6.72 -7.07 9.70
N THR A 16 7.67 -6.82 8.80
CA THR A 16 7.48 -5.97 7.62
C THR A 16 7.14 -6.84 6.43
N ALA A 17 6.05 -6.52 5.73
CA ALA A 17 5.72 -7.16 4.46
C ALA A 17 6.66 -6.64 3.36
N ILE A 18 7.08 -7.50 2.45
CA ILE A 18 7.86 -7.13 1.27
C ILE A 18 7.00 -7.45 0.04
N ILE A 19 6.81 -6.46 -0.83
CA ILE A 19 6.13 -6.63 -2.11
C ILE A 19 7.17 -6.44 -3.21
N ASP A 20 7.34 -7.48 -4.02
CA ASP A 20 8.11 -7.40 -5.26
C ASP A 20 7.22 -6.80 -6.35
N ARG A 21 7.59 -5.62 -6.87
CA ARG A 21 6.81 -4.90 -7.89
C ARG A 21 6.75 -5.66 -9.21
N ASP A 22 7.81 -6.38 -9.59
CA ASP A 22 7.88 -7.09 -10.86
C ASP A 22 7.03 -8.37 -10.85
N ALA A 23 6.87 -8.98 -9.67
CA ALA A 23 6.00 -10.13 -9.46
C ALA A 23 4.57 -9.74 -9.00
N CYS A 24 4.32 -8.46 -8.71
CA CYS A 24 3.03 -8.02 -8.21
C CYS A 24 1.99 -7.95 -9.34
N THR A 25 0.91 -8.70 -9.20
CA THR A 25 -0.22 -8.68 -10.14
C THR A 25 -1.31 -7.68 -9.75
N GLY A 26 -1.14 -6.96 -8.63
CA GLY A 26 -2.14 -6.03 -8.11
C GLY A 26 -3.41 -6.72 -7.58
N CYS A 27 -3.25 -7.94 -7.03
CA CYS A 27 -4.35 -8.77 -6.51
C CYS A 27 -4.90 -8.33 -5.14
N GLU A 28 -4.33 -7.30 -4.52
CA GLU A 28 -4.79 -6.71 -3.24
C GLU A 28 -4.79 -7.66 -2.03
N ALA A 29 -4.27 -8.89 -2.16
CA ALA A 29 -4.16 -9.84 -1.06
C ALA A 29 -3.32 -9.30 0.12
N CYS A 30 -2.28 -8.53 -0.19
CA CYS A 30 -1.42 -7.87 0.80
C CYS A 30 -2.16 -6.83 1.64
N VAL A 31 -3.16 -6.14 1.07
CA VAL A 31 -3.97 -5.14 1.79
C VAL A 31 -4.79 -5.82 2.89
N ALA A 32 -5.44 -6.94 2.57
CA ALA A 32 -6.28 -7.69 3.51
C ALA A 32 -5.51 -8.27 4.72
N VAL A 33 -4.22 -8.60 4.54
CA VAL A 33 -3.37 -9.13 5.63
C VAL A 33 -2.66 -8.03 6.42
N CYS A 34 -2.63 -6.80 5.91
CA CYS A 34 -1.92 -5.70 6.55
C CYS A 34 -2.70 -5.20 7.78
N PRO A 35 -2.15 -5.30 9.01
CA PRO A 35 -2.87 -4.90 10.22
C PRO A 35 -3.04 -3.38 10.37
N VAL A 36 -2.25 -2.60 9.62
CA VAL A 36 -2.18 -1.13 9.66
C VAL A 36 -2.67 -0.47 8.37
N ASP A 37 -3.07 -1.29 7.41
CA ASP A 37 -3.65 -0.88 6.13
C ASP A 37 -2.84 0.24 5.46
N CYS A 38 -1.52 0.05 5.39
CA CYS A 38 -0.56 1.01 4.80
C CYS A 38 -0.22 0.71 3.34
N ILE A 39 -0.91 -0.25 2.72
CA ILE A 39 -0.60 -0.74 1.38
C ILE A 39 -1.62 -0.16 0.40
N VAL A 40 -1.14 0.45 -0.67
CA VAL A 40 -1.98 1.09 -1.69
C VAL A 40 -1.76 0.44 -3.05
N LYS A 41 -2.80 0.40 -3.89
CA LYS A 41 -2.68 -0.07 -5.26
C LYS A 41 -2.37 1.10 -6.18
N CYS A 42 -1.24 1.01 -6.87
CA CYS A 42 -0.79 1.96 -7.86
C CYS A 42 -1.00 1.42 -9.27
N TYR A 43 -1.28 2.35 -10.17
CA TYR A 43 -1.45 2.12 -11.60
C TYR A 43 -0.44 2.99 -12.34
N PRO A 44 0.09 2.53 -13.49
CA PRO A 44 1.00 3.32 -14.29
C PRO A 44 0.29 4.59 -14.82
N PRO A 45 1.00 5.72 -14.86
CA PRO A 45 0.43 6.97 -15.36
C PRO A 45 0.03 6.81 -16.83
N GLY A 46 -1.23 7.10 -17.12
CA GLY A 46 -1.78 7.01 -18.48
C GLY A 46 -2.64 5.77 -18.73
N ASP A 47 -2.58 4.75 -17.88
CA ASP A 47 -3.41 3.55 -18.01
C ASP A 47 -4.53 3.54 -16.96
N ARG A 48 -5.74 3.93 -17.40
CA ARG A 48 -6.97 3.87 -16.58
C ARG A 48 -7.66 2.51 -16.70
N SER A 49 -7.11 1.60 -17.51
CA SER A 49 -7.71 0.31 -17.85
C SER A 49 -7.40 -0.77 -16.81
N GLY A 50 -6.45 -0.53 -15.90
CA GLY A 50 -6.08 -1.44 -14.82
C GLY A 50 -5.29 -2.68 -15.27
N LEU A 51 -4.77 -2.68 -16.51
CA LEU A 51 -4.14 -3.85 -17.12
C LEU A 51 -2.79 -4.22 -16.47
N MET A 52 -2.09 -3.21 -15.95
CA MET A 52 -0.92 -3.38 -15.10
C MET A 52 -1.15 -2.57 -13.83
N SER A 53 -1.10 -3.23 -12.68
CA SER A 53 -1.24 -2.59 -11.38
C SER A 53 -0.36 -3.30 -10.38
N TRP A 54 0.19 -2.56 -9.44
CA TRP A 54 1.03 -3.10 -8.39
C TRP A 54 0.63 -2.52 -7.05
N CYS A 55 0.93 -3.25 -5.98
CA CYS A 55 0.72 -2.78 -4.62
C CYS A 55 2.02 -2.16 -4.11
N GLU A 56 1.91 -1.05 -3.39
CA GLU A 56 3.03 -0.29 -2.86
C GLU A 56 2.83 -0.06 -1.36
N ILE A 57 3.87 -0.31 -0.57
CA ILE A 57 3.85 -0.14 0.89
C ILE A 57 4.33 1.27 1.22
N ASP A 58 3.48 2.03 1.90
CA ASP A 58 3.86 3.29 2.50
C ASP A 58 4.63 3.01 3.80
N THR A 59 5.96 3.11 3.73
CA THR A 59 6.84 2.78 4.86
C THR A 59 6.78 3.83 5.96
N ASP A 60 6.49 5.10 5.61
CA ASP A 60 6.28 6.19 6.57
C ASP A 60 5.04 5.98 7.46
N ARG A 61 4.08 5.17 7.00
CA ARG A 61 2.88 4.78 7.73
C ARG A 61 2.87 3.29 8.11
N CYS A 62 4.00 2.58 8.04
CA CYS A 62 4.12 1.15 8.42
C CYS A 62 4.71 1.01 9.84
#